data_AF-A0A7X7B8M5-F1
#
_entry.id   AF-A0A7X7B8M5-F1
#
_cell.length_a   1.000
_cell.length_b   1.000
_cell.length_c   1.000
_cell.angle_alpha   90.00
_cell.angle_beta   90.00
_cell.angle_gamma   90.00
#
_symmetry.space_group_name_H-M   'P 1'
#
loop_
_entity.id
_entity.type
_entity.pdbx_description
1 polymer ?
#
loop_
_entity_poly.entity_id
_entity_poly.type
_entity_poly.pdbx_seq_one_letter_code
_entity_poly.pdbx_strand_id
1 'polypeptide(L)'
;MVRYNAFTGLGSDQSFSLALLDSRDDGVVITSIYGREDSRFYAKPVKGGRSRYRLTDEELLALDRAKGDSAMGGLLAAVGEEDFRG
;
A
#
# COMPACT_ATOMS: atom_id res chain seq x y z
N MET A 1 -5.19 -2.17 -3.43
CA MET A 1 -3.79 -2.61 -3.41
C MET A 1 -2.93 -1.51 -4.01
N VAL A 2 -1.75 -1.26 -3.44
CA VAL A 2 -0.75 -0.30 -3.92
C VAL A 2 0.55 -1.06 -4.20
N ARG A 3 1.16 -0.84 -5.36
CA ARG A 3 2.48 -1.37 -5.70
C ARG A 3 3.47 -0.22 -5.72
N TYR A 4 4.68 -0.48 -5.27
CA TYR A 4 5.73 0.53 -5.19
C TYR A 4 7.11 -0.13 -5.11
N ASN A 5 8.14 0.69 -5.26
CA ASN A 5 9.51 0.26 -5.06
C ASN A 5 10.00 0.71 -3.68
N ALA A 6 10.16 -0.24 -2.76
CA ALA A 6 10.64 0.05 -1.41
C ALA A 6 12.16 0.30 -1.33
N PHE A 7 12.91 -0.02 -2.40
CA PHE A 7 14.37 0.13 -2.45
C PHE A 7 14.84 0.66 -3.82
N THR A 8 15.11 1.96 -3.88
CA THR A 8 15.81 2.59 -5.01
C THR A 8 17.14 1.90 -5.27
N GLY A 9 17.28 1.24 -6.43
CA GLY A 9 18.50 0.55 -6.87
C GLY A 9 18.40 -0.98 -7.01
N LEU A 10 17.26 -1.60 -6.66
CA LEU A 10 17.03 -3.04 -6.89
C LEU A 10 16.23 -3.37 -8.16
N GLY A 11 15.78 -2.34 -8.91
CA GLY A 11 15.19 -2.53 -10.25
C GLY A 11 13.91 -3.36 -10.31
N SER A 12 13.22 -3.57 -9.18
CA SER A 12 12.04 -4.45 -9.12
C SER A 12 10.90 -3.81 -8.34
N ASP A 13 9.78 -3.51 -9.00
CA ASP A 13 8.51 -3.02 -8.43
C ASP A 13 7.69 -4.14 -7.78
N GLN A 14 8.36 -5.01 -7.03
CA GLN A 14 7.74 -6.19 -6.39
C GLN A 14 7.20 -5.92 -4.99
N SER A 15 7.41 -4.71 -4.44
CA SER A 15 6.85 -4.37 -3.13
C SER A 15 5.39 -3.91 -3.26
N PHE A 16 4.56 -4.28 -2.29
CA PHE A 16 3.14 -3.94 -2.30
C PHE A 16 2.56 -3.77 -0.91
N SER A 17 1.53 -2.93 -0.81
CA SER A 17 0.67 -2.78 0.36
C SER A 17 -0.79 -3.08 -0.01
N LEU A 18 -1.44 -3.91 0.80
CA LEU A 18 -2.80 -4.38 0.62
C LEU A 18 -3.58 -4.18 1.91
N ALA A 19 -4.67 -3.42 1.86
CA ALA A 19 -5.62 -3.34 2.97
C ALA A 19 -6.83 -4.24 2.68
N LEU A 20 -7.20 -5.04 3.67
CA LEU A 20 -8.38 -5.90 3.69
C LEU A 20 -9.23 -5.46 4.87
N LEU A 21 -10.42 -4.93 4.60
CA LEU A 21 -11.33 -4.40 5.61
C LEU A 21 -12.70 -5.08 5.52
N ASP A 22 -13.36 -5.22 6.66
CA ASP A 22 -14.76 -5.61 6.79
C ASP A 22 -15.69 -4.38 6.65
N SER A 23 -17.00 -4.60 6.71
CA SER A 23 -18.01 -3.54 6.63
C SER A 23 -17.96 -2.50 7.76
N ARG A 24 -17.14 -2.71 8.80
CA ARG A 24 -16.94 -1.78 9.92
C ARG A 24 -15.58 -1.09 9.87
N ASP A 25 -14.88 -1.17 8.72
CA ASP A 25 -13.50 -0.73 8.55
C ASP A 25 -12.50 -1.43 9.50
N ASP A 26 -12.84 -2.59 10.05
CA ASP A 26 -11.92 -3.43 10.82
C ASP A 26 -11.21 -4.40 9.88
N GLY A 27 -9.92 -4.65 10.08
CA GLY A 27 -9.21 -5.57 9.21
C GLY A 27 -7.69 -5.58 9.39
N VAL A 28 -6.97 -5.74 8.27
CA VAL A 28 -5.52 -5.86 8.27
C VAL A 28 -4.93 -5.15 7.05
N VAL A 29 -3.79 -4.48 7.26
CA VAL A 29 -2.93 -4.01 6.18
C VAL A 29 -1.72 -4.94 6.12
N ILE A 30 -1.47 -5.49 4.94
CA ILE A 30 -0.36 -6.38 4.61
C ILE A 30 0.59 -5.64 3.71
N THR A 31 1.86 -5.60 4.09
CA THR A 31 2.93 -4.97 3.32
C THR A 31 4.01 -5.99 3.03
N SER A 32 4.34 -6.16 1.76
CA SER A 32 5.46 -6.96 1.29
C SER A 32 6.56 -6.03 0.81
N ILE A 33 7.71 -6.10 1.46
CA ILE A 33 8.91 -5.39 1.06
C ILE A 33 9.86 -6.41 0.44
N TYR A 34 10.05 -6.31 -0.86
CA TYR A 34 10.96 -7.19 -1.60
C TYR A 34 12.39 -6.64 -1.52
N GLY A 35 13.28 -7.38 -0.87
CA GLY A 35 14.72 -7.12 -0.85
C GLY A 35 15.47 -8.02 -1.83
N ARG A 36 16.77 -7.75 -2.03
CA ARG A 36 17.63 -8.48 -2.98
C ARG A 36 17.79 -9.96 -2.63
N GLU A 37 17.84 -10.27 -1.34
CA GLU A 37 18.07 -11.63 -0.82
C GLU A 37 16.85 -12.16 -0.05
N ASP A 38 16.01 -11.28 0.50
CA ASP A 38 14.89 -11.65 1.34
C ASP A 38 13.64 -10.80 1.05
N SER A 39 12.46 -11.40 1.20
CA SER A 39 11.18 -10.66 1.22
C SER A 39 10.67 -10.58 2.65
N ARG A 40 10.37 -9.36 3.12
CA ARG A 40 9.81 -9.13 4.45
C ARG A 40 8.33 -8.81 4.36
N PHE A 41 7.53 -9.55 5.12
CA PHE A 41 6.09 -9.33 5.21
C PHE A 41 5.74 -8.72 6.56
N TYR A 42 4.96 -7.65 6.52
CA TYR A 42 4.43 -6.97 7.69
C TYR A 42 2.91 -7.04 7.62
N ALA A 43 2.28 -7.33 8.76
CA ALA A 43 0.83 -7.30 8.90
C ALA A 43 0.48 -6.43 10.09
N LYS A 44 -0.26 -5.35 9.84
CA LYS A 44 -0.71 -4.40 10.87
C LYS A 44 -2.22 -4.49 11.00
N PRO A 45 -2.76 -4.72 12.21
CA PRO A 45 -4.21 -4.72 12.41
C PRO A 45 -4.78 -3.31 12.25
N VAL A 46 -5.97 -3.24 11.69
CA VAL A 46 -6.77 -2.03 11.52
C VAL A 46 -8.06 -2.18 12.32
N LYS A 47 -8.42 -1.13 13.04
CA LYS A 47 -9.64 -1.05 13.83
C LYS A 47 -10.38 0.24 13.49
N GLY A 48 -11.60 0.15 12.99
CA GLY A 48 -12.42 1.31 12.58
C GLY A 48 -11.69 2.28 11.65
N GLY A 49 -10.99 1.74 10.64
CA GLY A 49 -10.29 2.51 9.62
C GLY A 49 -9.02 3.20 10.09
N ARG A 50 -8.50 2.82 11.27
CA ARG A 50 -7.22 3.32 11.82
C ARG A 50 -6.40 2.16 12.36
N SER A 51 -5.09 2.17 12.09
CA SER A 51 -4.19 1.25 12.77
C SER A 51 -3.69 1.86 14.06
N ARG A 52 -3.44 1.01 15.07
CA ARG A 52 -2.74 1.41 16.30
C ARG A 52 -1.26 1.72 16.03
N TYR A 53 -0.71 1.18 14.94
CA TYR A 53 0.66 1.38 14.52
C TYR A 53 0.74 2.51 13.49
N ARG A 54 1.89 3.18 13.42
CA ARG A 54 2.14 4.11 12.30
C ARG A 54 2.16 3.32 11.00
N LEU A 55 1.34 3.78 10.06
CA LEU A 55 1.28 3.31 8.69
C LEU A 55 2.20 4.17 7.83
N THR A 56 2.83 3.57 6.81
CA THR A 56 3.52 4.33 5.76
C THR A 56 2.52 4.98 4.82
N ASP A 57 2.97 5.88 3.96
CA ASP A 57 2.11 6.55 2.98
C ASP A 57 1.44 5.53 2.03
N GLU A 58 2.15 4.47 1.63
CA GLU A 58 1.60 3.42 0.78
C GLU A 58 0.56 2.55 1.49
N GLU A 59 0.77 2.28 2.79
CA GLU A 59 -0.17 1.56 3.63
C GLU A 59 -1.44 2.38 3.88
N LEU A 60 -1.29 3.69 4.13
CA LEU A 60 -2.41 4.63 4.25
C LEU A 60 -3.21 4.71 2.96
N LEU A 61 -2.52 4.79 1.82
CA LEU A 61 -3.17 4.81 0.52
C LEU A 61 -3.87 3.48 0.20
N ALA A 62 -3.30 2.35 0.61
CA ALA A 62 -3.96 1.05 0.50
C ALA A 62 -5.24 1.00 1.33
N LEU A 63 -5.18 1.52 2.55
CA LEU A 63 -6.29 1.59 3.48
C LEU A 63 -7.41 2.48 2.94
N ASP A 64 -7.08 3.68 2.48
CA ASP A 64 -8.00 4.65 1.89
C ASP A 64 -8.75 4.05 0.68
N ARG A 65 -8.01 3.40 -0.23
CA ARG A 65 -8.59 2.66 -1.37
C ARG A 65 -9.53 1.53 -0.93
N ALA A 66 -9.23 0.83 0.17
CA ALA A 66 -10.08 -0.26 0.67
C ALA A 66 -11.36 0.25 1.36
N LYS A 67 -11.33 1.46 1.96
CA LYS A 67 -12.52 2.11 2.54
C LYS A 67 -13.51 2.60 1.49
N GLY A 68 -13.13 2.58 0.22
CA GLY A 68 -13.98 3.02 -0.89
C GLY A 68 -13.92 4.53 -1.15
N ASP A 69 -13.00 5.25 -0.50
CA ASP A 69 -12.67 6.65 -0.84
C ASP A 69 -11.89 6.69 -2.16
N SER A 70 -12.60 6.33 -3.22
CA SER A 70 -12.07 6.16 -4.58
C SER A 70 -11.63 7.50 -5.19
N ALA A 71 -11.94 8.62 -4.54
CA ALA A 71 -11.62 9.97 -4.98
C ALA A 71 -10.09 10.24 -4.94
N MET A 72 -9.37 9.71 -3.96
CA MET A 72 -7.92 9.96 -3.83
C MET A 72 -7.05 8.84 -4.41
N GLY A 73 -7.57 7.62 -4.39
CA GLY A 73 -6.95 6.47 -5.05
C GLY A 73 -6.84 6.59 -6.57
N GLY A 74 -7.78 7.28 -7.24
CA GLY A 74 -7.75 7.51 -8.69
C GLY A 74 -6.78 8.63 -9.11
N LEU A 75 -6.70 9.71 -8.32
CA LEU A 75 -5.85 10.86 -8.62
C LEU A 75 -4.35 10.51 -8.55
N LEU A 76 -3.96 9.69 -7.56
CA LEU A 76 -2.58 9.22 -7.41
C LEU A 76 -2.18 8.14 -8.43
N ALA A 77 -3.14 7.38 -8.98
CA ALA A 77 -2.85 6.42 -10.06
C ALA A 77 -2.60 7.15 -11.39
N ALA A 78 -3.33 8.23 -11.67
CA ALA A 78 -3.15 9.04 -12.87
C ALA A 78 -1.79 9.76 -12.93
N VAL A 79 -1.20 10.11 -11.78
CA VAL A 79 0.13 10.75 -11.75
C VAL A 79 1.30 9.75 -11.80
N GLY A 80 1.06 8.46 -11.59
CA GLY A 80 2.11 7.42 -11.58
C GLY A 80 2.38 6.75 -12.93
N GLU A 81 1.52 6.94 -13.93
CA GLU A 81 1.66 6.31 -15.26
C GLU A 81 2.41 7.17 -16.30
N GLU A 82 2.71 8.43 -15.97
CA GLU A 82 3.35 9.38 -16.90
C GLU A 82 4.88 9.33 -16.88
N ASP A 83 5.52 8.65 -15.91
CA ASP A 83 6.98 8.67 -15.72
C ASP A 83 7.75 7.53 -16.46
N PHE A 84 7.06 6.65 -17.18
CA PHE A 84 7.66 5.49 -17.87
C PHE A 84 7.68 5.58 -19.42
N ARG A 85 7.55 6.79 -19.97
CA ARG A 85 7.81 7.09 -21.39
C ARG A 85 8.98 8.08 -21.51
N GLY A 86 10.18 7.59 -21.28
CA GLY A 86 11.44 8.29 -21.53
C GLY A 86 12.53 7.32 -21.95
#